data_AF-A0A661QAB7-F1
#
_entry.id   AF-A0A661QAB7-F1
#
_cell.length_a   1.000
_cell.length_b   1.000
_cell.length_c   1.000
_cell.angle_alpha   90.00
_cell.angle_beta   90.00
_cell.angle_gamma   90.00
#
_symmetry.space_group_name_H-M   'P 1'
#
loop_
_entity.id
_entity.type
_entity.pdbx_description
1 polymer ?
#
loop_
_entity_poly.entity_id
_entity_poly.type
_entity_poly.pdbx_seq_one_letter_code
_entity_poly.pdbx_strand_id
1 'polypeptide(L)'
;MRTTHSGKAAAAAFFIAVLAALLAPRPVGGQTDADETRPPKLTYSFENRTLTALNKDGKEEWSHRFKSDIVKVTLEEDYLFVITKKNVALLTPLSGTERWTFRADNIKKLDVRKPRVLASGDRLIAAIDIVDGTPDWRFRTSGSIESYVIHDERFMVVKTDKRVAALDYGNGKTLVSTSLSRADEYLKSQALGPVLALHFKDKIRLWNTGRKRELPEIKRQKVEDMRGKELPKALEYLRDRVTSRKETARAAGMVSLLFMKNKNGVLLVRAGLGAEDDAAKSAVREIMLAMAEYSRESGFLGRATEGILEELAAADTSGEIERAFYSAYYEKYAYELPEPETVLKVMIVMLKFADRDGKD
;
A
#
# COMPACT_ATOMS: atom_id res chain seq x y z
N MET A 1 -10.68 54.18 28.26
CA MET A 1 -10.39 52.89 27.59
C MET A 1 -11.68 52.33 27.02
N ARG A 2 -11.90 52.47 25.70
CA ARG A 2 -12.97 51.80 24.96
C ARG A 2 -12.34 50.60 24.25
N THR A 3 -12.77 49.39 24.58
CA THR A 3 -12.41 48.17 23.83
C THR A 3 -13.67 47.50 23.31
N THR A 4 -13.66 47.28 22.00
CA THR A 4 -14.67 46.78 21.08
C THR A 4 -15.31 45.44 21.46
N HIS A 5 -16.65 45.39 21.42
CA HIS A 5 -17.49 44.17 21.52
C HIS A 5 -18.01 43.68 20.15
N SER A 6 -17.47 44.15 19.03
CA SER A 6 -18.01 43.88 17.68
C SER A 6 -17.56 42.56 17.03
N GLY A 7 -16.59 41.82 17.60
CA GLY A 7 -16.05 40.61 16.97
C GLY A 7 -16.85 39.32 17.20
N LYS A 8 -17.58 39.19 18.32
CA LYS A 8 -18.28 37.94 18.67
C LYS A 8 -19.71 37.85 18.10
N ALA A 9 -20.36 38.99 17.84
CA ALA A 9 -21.69 39.01 17.24
C ALA A 9 -21.68 38.69 15.74
N ALA A 10 -20.62 39.07 15.01
CA ALA A 10 -20.47 38.79 13.58
C ALA A 10 -20.23 37.30 13.28
N ALA A 11 -19.48 36.59 14.14
CA ALA A 11 -19.23 35.17 13.98
C ALA A 11 -20.48 34.31 14.28
N ALA A 12 -21.32 34.72 15.23
CA ALA A 12 -22.57 34.02 15.55
C ALA A 12 -23.65 34.23 14.46
N ALA A 13 -23.72 35.42 13.85
CA ALA A 13 -24.65 35.70 12.75
C ALA A 13 -24.30 34.92 11.46
N PHE A 14 -23.01 34.68 11.20
CA PHE A 14 -22.57 33.90 10.02
C PHE A 14 -22.91 32.41 10.15
N PHE A 15 -22.84 31.85 11.37
CA PHE A 15 -23.17 30.44 11.60
C PHE A 15 -24.68 30.15 11.51
N ILE A 16 -25.54 31.09 11.91
CA ILE A 16 -26.99 30.93 11.82
C ILE A 16 -27.50 31.06 10.37
N ALA A 17 -26.88 31.92 9.55
CA ALA A 17 -27.24 32.07 8.14
C ALA A 17 -26.90 30.82 7.30
N VAL A 18 -25.78 30.13 7.61
CA VAL A 18 -25.38 28.91 6.91
C VAL A 18 -26.29 27.72 7.26
N LEU A 19 -26.73 27.59 8.52
CA LEU A 19 -27.66 26.52 8.89
C LEU A 19 -29.07 26.72 8.33
N ALA A 20 -29.55 27.98 8.22
CA ALA A 20 -30.86 28.27 7.66
C ALA A 20 -30.95 27.99 6.14
N ALA A 21 -29.84 28.12 5.40
CA ALA A 21 -29.77 27.80 3.97
C ALA A 21 -29.78 26.27 3.69
N LEU A 22 -29.36 25.45 4.67
CA LEU A 22 -29.33 23.98 4.57
C LEU A 22 -30.68 23.31 4.88
N LEU A 23 -31.62 24.04 5.50
CA LEU A 23 -32.92 23.51 5.95
C LEU A 23 -34.13 24.09 5.19
N ALA A 24 -33.92 24.99 4.22
CA ALA A 24 -35.00 25.52 3.42
C ALA A 24 -35.54 24.46 2.44
N PRO A 25 -36.86 24.18 2.39
CA PRO A 25 -37.43 23.30 1.38
C PRO A 25 -37.21 23.90 -0.02
N ARG A 26 -36.62 23.10 -0.92
CA ARG A 26 -36.37 23.52 -2.32
C ARG A 26 -37.69 23.77 -3.03
N PRO A 27 -37.80 24.82 -3.87
CA PRO A 27 -38.99 25.00 -4.70
C PRO A 27 -39.10 23.82 -5.66
N VAL A 28 -40.28 23.18 -5.67
CA VAL A 28 -40.65 22.17 -6.65
C VAL A 28 -41.14 22.90 -7.89
N GLY A 29 -40.45 22.74 -9.02
CA GLY A 29 -40.96 23.14 -10.32
C GLY A 29 -39.90 23.26 -11.40
N GLY A 30 -40.02 22.42 -12.44
CA GLY A 30 -39.39 22.61 -13.74
C GLY A 30 -38.49 21.45 -14.17
N GLN A 31 -39.03 20.55 -15.00
CA GLN A 31 -38.24 19.67 -15.86
C GLN A 31 -37.38 20.54 -16.79
N THR A 32 -36.07 20.54 -16.57
CA THR A 32 -35.08 20.98 -17.56
C THR A 32 -34.00 19.90 -17.61
N ASP A 33 -33.68 19.43 -18.81
CA ASP A 33 -32.77 18.33 -19.10
C ASP A 33 -31.49 18.36 -18.25
N ALA A 34 -31.44 17.48 -17.25
CA ALA A 34 -30.37 17.39 -16.26
C ALA A 34 -29.13 16.64 -16.77
N ASP A 35 -28.71 16.91 -18.01
CA ASP A 35 -27.43 16.45 -18.56
C ASP A 35 -26.42 17.62 -18.73
N GLU A 36 -26.83 18.87 -18.47
CA GLU A 36 -25.97 20.07 -18.59
C GLU A 36 -25.13 20.40 -17.34
N THR A 37 -25.31 19.70 -16.21
CA THR A 37 -24.57 20.01 -14.98
C THR A 37 -23.21 19.34 -14.88
N ARG A 38 -22.86 18.45 -15.82
CA ARG A 38 -21.53 17.85 -15.86
C ARG A 38 -20.65 18.71 -16.76
N PRO A 39 -19.49 19.21 -16.28
CA PRO A 39 -18.63 20.04 -17.11
C PRO A 39 -18.27 19.28 -18.41
N PRO A 40 -18.16 20.00 -19.55
CA PRO A 40 -17.91 19.36 -20.83
C PRO A 40 -16.66 18.48 -20.73
N LYS A 41 -16.82 17.21 -21.08
CA LYS A 41 -15.72 16.26 -21.07
C LYS A 41 -14.79 16.57 -22.25
N LEU A 42 -13.73 17.32 -21.97
CA LEU A 42 -12.72 17.64 -22.98
C LEU A 42 -11.85 16.42 -23.28
N THR A 43 -11.42 16.33 -24.54
CA THR A 43 -10.39 15.38 -24.99
C THR A 43 -9.08 16.13 -25.14
N TYR A 44 -7.96 15.48 -24.75
CA TYR A 44 -6.65 16.12 -24.77
C TYR A 44 -5.74 15.46 -25.82
N SER A 45 -5.15 16.27 -26.68
CA SER A 45 -4.09 15.87 -27.60
C SER A 45 -2.85 16.71 -27.32
N PHE A 46 -1.67 16.18 -27.61
CA PHE A 46 -0.45 16.97 -27.50
C PHE A 46 0.50 16.68 -28.65
N GLU A 47 1.19 17.73 -29.07
CA GLU A 47 2.24 17.65 -30.07
C GLU A 47 3.43 18.51 -29.62
N ASN A 48 4.61 17.89 -29.57
CA ASN A 48 5.84 18.53 -29.11
C ASN A 48 5.67 19.19 -27.73
N ARG A 49 5.52 20.51 -27.69
CA ARG A 49 5.42 21.31 -26.46
C ARG A 49 4.01 21.84 -26.21
N THR A 50 3.06 21.55 -27.08
CA THR A 50 1.71 22.12 -27.01
C THR A 50 0.73 21.02 -26.62
N LEU A 51 -0.04 21.27 -25.56
CA LEU A 51 -1.22 20.52 -25.20
C LEU A 51 -2.45 21.26 -25.71
N THR A 52 -3.37 20.56 -26.36
CA THR A 52 -4.62 21.10 -26.87
C THR A 52 -5.78 20.33 -26.27
N ALA A 53 -6.78 21.06 -25.77
CA ALA A 53 -8.04 20.50 -25.34
C ALA A 53 -9.12 20.74 -26.39
N LEU A 54 -9.85 19.68 -26.71
CA LEU A 54 -10.88 19.65 -27.73
C LEU A 54 -12.23 19.37 -27.07
N ASN A 55 -13.29 20.03 -27.54
CA ASN A 55 -14.66 19.68 -27.18
C ASN A 55 -15.15 18.42 -27.91
N LYS A 56 -16.42 18.07 -27.69
CA LYS A 56 -17.07 16.90 -28.30
C LYS A 56 -17.09 16.93 -29.84
N ASP A 57 -17.04 18.11 -30.45
CA ASP A 57 -17.03 18.31 -31.90
C ASP A 57 -15.61 18.33 -32.47
N GLY A 58 -14.58 18.09 -31.64
CA GLY A 58 -13.18 18.12 -32.03
C GLY A 58 -12.61 19.53 -32.20
N LYS A 59 -13.34 20.57 -31.79
CA LYS A 59 -12.89 21.96 -31.87
C LYS A 59 -12.04 22.31 -30.65
N GLU A 60 -10.96 23.04 -30.87
CA GLU A 60 -10.11 23.56 -29.80
C GLU A 60 -10.89 24.49 -28.87
N GLU A 61 -10.89 24.15 -27.58
CA GLU A 61 -11.37 25.00 -26.49
C GLU A 61 -10.23 25.82 -25.91
N TRP A 62 -9.07 25.20 -25.72
CA TRP A 62 -7.86 25.87 -25.27
C TRP A 62 -6.60 25.12 -25.69
N SER A 63 -5.47 25.82 -25.71
CA SER A 63 -4.14 25.23 -25.83
C SER A 63 -3.16 25.84 -24.83
N HIS A 64 -2.19 25.02 -24.40
CA HIS A 64 -1.13 25.40 -23.46
C HIS A 64 0.23 24.99 -24.01
N ARG A 65 1.15 25.96 -24.14
CA ARG A 65 2.51 25.72 -24.65
C ARG A 65 3.54 25.69 -23.52
N PHE A 66 4.15 24.53 -23.33
CA PHE A 66 5.22 24.30 -22.37
C PHE A 66 6.60 24.74 -22.89
N LYS A 67 7.54 24.95 -21.98
CA LYS A 67 8.95 25.28 -22.30
C LYS A 67 9.77 24.07 -22.75
N SER A 68 9.25 22.86 -22.54
CA SER A 68 9.91 21.58 -22.82
C SER A 68 8.91 20.63 -23.44
N ASP A 69 9.42 19.66 -24.21
CA ASP A 69 8.57 18.68 -24.88
C ASP A 69 7.77 17.86 -23.85
N ILE A 70 6.49 17.69 -24.17
CA ILE A 70 5.54 16.87 -23.43
C ILE A 70 5.88 15.41 -23.74
N VAL A 71 6.01 14.63 -22.67
CA VAL A 71 6.26 13.20 -22.71
C VAL A 71 4.96 12.43 -22.50
N LYS A 72 4.11 12.91 -21.59
CA LYS A 72 2.85 12.25 -21.24
C LYS A 72 1.85 13.25 -20.68
N VAL A 73 0.57 13.01 -20.97
CA VAL A 73 -0.57 13.69 -20.34
C VAL A 73 -1.42 12.64 -19.63
N THR A 74 -1.93 12.94 -18.44
CA THR A 74 -2.78 12.03 -17.67
C THR A 74 -3.88 12.82 -17.00
N LEU A 75 -5.13 12.40 -17.21
CA LEU A 75 -6.29 12.93 -16.51
C LEU A 75 -6.74 11.87 -15.50
N GLU A 76 -6.66 12.19 -14.22
CA GLU A 76 -7.15 11.34 -13.14
C GLU A 76 -8.19 12.12 -12.35
N GLU A 77 -9.46 11.70 -12.44
CA GLU A 77 -10.60 12.49 -11.98
C GLU A 77 -10.55 13.92 -12.57
N ASP A 78 -10.28 14.93 -11.73
CA ASP A 78 -10.18 16.34 -12.09
C ASP A 78 -8.73 16.87 -12.11
N TYR A 79 -7.74 15.98 -12.02
CA TYR A 79 -6.32 16.33 -12.02
C TYR A 79 -5.69 16.06 -13.38
N LEU A 80 -5.48 17.12 -14.16
CA LEU A 80 -4.80 17.05 -15.46
C LEU A 80 -3.29 17.24 -15.27
N PHE A 81 -2.56 16.14 -15.19
CA PHE A 81 -1.11 16.13 -15.12
C PHE A 81 -0.48 16.16 -16.50
N VAL A 82 0.55 17.01 -16.64
CA VAL A 82 1.40 17.06 -17.84
C VAL A 82 2.84 16.82 -17.43
N ILE A 83 3.41 15.74 -17.95
CA ILE A 83 4.81 15.38 -17.78
C ILE A 83 5.56 15.87 -19.01
N THR A 84 6.55 16.71 -18.79
CA THR A 84 7.50 17.17 -19.81
C THR A 84 8.88 16.59 -19.49
N LYS A 85 9.86 16.75 -20.40
CA LYS A 85 11.25 16.32 -20.13
C LYS A 85 11.88 16.98 -18.88
N LYS A 86 11.36 18.13 -18.43
CA LYS A 86 11.96 18.94 -17.33
C LYS A 86 11.04 19.20 -16.13
N ASN A 87 9.74 18.98 -16.30
CA ASN A 87 8.72 19.41 -15.33
C ASN A 87 7.56 18.42 -15.28
N VAL A 88 6.87 18.41 -14.15
CA VAL A 88 5.48 17.94 -14.01
C VAL A 88 4.63 19.14 -13.68
N ALA A 89 3.53 19.33 -14.41
CA ALA A 89 2.57 20.40 -14.15
C ALA A 89 1.19 19.83 -13.88
N LEU A 90 0.41 20.52 -13.04
CA LEU A 90 -1.02 20.28 -12.87
C LEU A 90 -1.78 21.44 -13.50
N LEU A 91 -2.70 21.14 -14.40
CA LEU A 91 -3.56 22.11 -15.06
C LEU A 91 -5.00 21.96 -14.56
N THR A 92 -5.76 23.06 -14.64
CA THR A 92 -7.22 23.00 -14.54
C THR A 92 -7.78 22.45 -15.85
N PRO A 93 -8.49 21.30 -15.84
CA PRO A 93 -8.92 20.61 -17.07
C PRO A 93 -9.71 21.50 -18.04
N LEU A 94 -10.58 22.36 -17.53
CA LEU A 94 -11.49 23.15 -18.37
C LEU A 94 -10.87 24.40 -18.99
N SER A 95 -9.78 24.92 -18.42
CA SER A 95 -9.19 26.20 -18.85
C SER A 95 -7.75 26.10 -19.32
N GLY A 96 -7.07 24.97 -19.07
CA GLY A 96 -5.63 24.85 -19.30
C GLY A 96 -4.78 25.77 -18.42
N THR A 97 -5.36 26.34 -17.36
CA THR A 97 -4.63 27.19 -16.42
C THR A 97 -3.75 26.33 -15.52
N GLU A 98 -2.47 26.65 -15.46
CA GLU A 98 -1.52 25.97 -14.59
C GLU A 98 -1.85 26.26 -13.11
N ARG A 99 -2.13 25.20 -12.35
CA ARG A 99 -2.28 25.28 -10.89
C ARG A 99 -0.92 25.32 -10.23
N TRP A 100 -0.01 24.45 -10.66
CA TRP A 100 1.38 24.44 -10.23
C TRP A 100 2.28 23.73 -11.23
N THR A 101 3.58 23.99 -11.12
CA THR A 101 4.65 23.25 -11.81
C THR A 101 5.75 22.85 -10.84
N PHE A 102 6.09 21.56 -10.88
CA PHE A 102 7.23 20.98 -10.21
C PHE A 102 8.37 20.72 -11.21
N ARG A 103 9.55 21.32 -10.97
CA ARG A 103 10.74 21.10 -11.80
C ARG A 103 11.47 19.84 -11.39
N ALA A 104 11.56 18.89 -12.31
CA ALA A 104 12.36 17.69 -12.19
C ALA A 104 12.61 17.08 -13.57
N ASP A 105 13.87 16.76 -13.85
CA ASP A 105 14.26 16.17 -15.11
C ASP A 105 13.85 14.71 -15.21
N ASN A 106 13.47 14.29 -16.43
CA ASN A 106 13.23 12.90 -16.80
C ASN A 106 12.26 12.16 -15.87
N ILE A 107 11.17 12.80 -15.45
CA ILE A 107 10.10 12.09 -14.76
C ILE A 107 9.50 11.06 -15.72
N LYS A 108 9.51 9.80 -15.29
CA LYS A 108 9.05 8.63 -16.06
C LYS A 108 7.67 8.17 -15.61
N LYS A 109 7.35 8.33 -14.32
CA LYS A 109 6.10 7.85 -13.73
C LYS A 109 5.56 8.85 -12.72
N LEU A 110 4.23 9.01 -12.75
CA LEU A 110 3.44 9.60 -11.66
C LEU A 110 2.60 8.50 -11.01
N ASP A 111 2.50 8.54 -9.69
CA ASP A 111 1.55 7.75 -8.89
C ASP A 111 0.77 8.71 -8.00
N VAL A 112 -0.53 8.85 -8.25
CA VAL A 112 -1.40 9.83 -7.57
C VAL A 112 -2.02 9.15 -6.36
N ARG A 113 -1.67 9.61 -5.16
CA ARG A 113 -2.10 9.05 -3.88
C ARG A 113 -2.40 10.18 -2.92
N LYS A 114 -3.62 10.71 -2.98
CA LYS A 114 -4.03 11.90 -2.22
C LYS A 114 -3.66 11.73 -0.72
N PRO A 115 -3.07 12.76 -0.10
CA PRO A 115 -2.90 14.13 -0.60
C PRO A 115 -1.65 14.37 -1.47
N ARG A 116 -0.93 13.33 -1.90
CA ARG A 116 0.36 13.43 -2.58
C ARG A 116 0.35 12.90 -4.00
N VAL A 117 1.33 13.34 -4.77
CA VAL A 117 1.71 12.74 -6.05
C VAL A 117 3.17 12.32 -5.95
N LEU A 118 3.47 11.06 -6.26
CA LEU A 118 4.84 10.61 -6.40
C LEU A 118 5.31 10.79 -7.84
N ALA A 119 6.32 11.64 -8.03
CA ALA A 119 7.03 11.76 -9.29
C ALA A 119 8.35 10.98 -9.24
N SER A 120 8.47 9.96 -10.10
CA SER A 120 9.67 9.13 -10.21
C SER A 120 10.36 9.37 -11.55
N GLY A 121 11.63 9.75 -11.50
CA GLY A 121 12.54 9.82 -12.64
C GLY A 121 13.67 8.80 -12.52
N ASP A 122 14.79 9.04 -13.22
CA ASP A 122 15.93 8.12 -13.25
C ASP A 122 16.54 7.87 -11.86
N ARG A 123 16.80 8.92 -11.10
CA ARG A 123 17.50 8.87 -9.80
C ARG A 123 16.83 9.71 -8.73
N LEU A 124 15.56 10.03 -8.94
CA LEU A 124 14.76 10.88 -8.08
C LEU A 124 13.39 10.26 -7.90
N ILE A 125 12.95 10.18 -6.64
CA ILE A 125 11.54 10.10 -6.29
C ILE A 125 11.22 11.36 -5.49
N ALA A 126 10.15 12.05 -5.85
CA ALA A 126 9.65 13.20 -5.10
C ALA A 126 8.19 12.94 -4.73
N ALA A 127 7.84 13.16 -3.45
CA ALA A 127 6.46 13.37 -3.06
C ALA A 127 6.14 14.86 -3.17
N ILE A 128 5.03 15.15 -3.82
CA ILE A 128 4.58 16.49 -4.14
C ILE A 128 3.18 16.64 -3.54
N ASP A 129 2.94 17.71 -2.78
CA ASP A 129 1.60 18.07 -2.34
C ASP A 129 0.73 18.36 -3.58
N ILE A 130 -0.41 17.67 -3.67
CA ILE A 130 -1.27 17.75 -4.86
C ILE A 130 -1.95 19.11 -5.02
N VAL A 131 -2.11 19.86 -3.93
CA VAL A 131 -2.83 21.14 -3.88
C VAL A 131 -1.95 22.25 -4.44
N ASP A 132 -0.71 22.38 -3.97
CA ASP A 132 0.15 23.53 -4.29
C ASP A 132 1.43 23.17 -5.08
N GLY A 133 1.72 21.89 -5.29
CA GLY A 133 2.88 21.44 -6.05
C GLY A 133 4.20 21.54 -5.28
N THR A 134 4.16 21.83 -3.98
CA THR A 134 5.35 21.89 -3.15
C THR A 134 5.89 20.48 -2.87
N PRO A 135 7.21 20.28 -2.87
CA PRO A 135 7.79 18.99 -2.52
C PRO A 135 7.72 18.74 -1.02
N ASP A 136 6.94 17.75 -0.61
CA ASP A 136 6.98 17.21 0.75
C ASP A 136 8.36 16.64 1.07
N TRP A 137 8.88 15.82 0.16
CA TRP A 137 10.21 15.25 0.28
C TRP A 137 10.79 14.83 -1.08
N ARG A 138 12.12 14.69 -1.12
CA ARG A 138 12.85 14.17 -2.27
C ARG A 138 13.81 13.09 -1.81
N PHE A 139 13.84 11.99 -2.55
CA PHE A 139 14.77 10.89 -2.36
C PHE A 139 15.63 10.73 -3.61
N ARG A 140 16.96 10.81 -3.45
CA ARG A 140 17.91 10.64 -4.54
C ARG A 140 18.69 9.35 -4.38
N THR A 141 18.84 8.62 -5.47
CA THR A 141 19.62 7.38 -5.52
C THR A 141 20.93 7.58 -6.27
N SER A 142 21.95 6.79 -5.94
CA SER A 142 23.20 6.77 -6.68
C SER A 142 23.08 6.02 -8.01
N GLY A 143 22.25 4.98 -8.06
CA GLY A 143 21.92 4.20 -9.26
C GLY A 143 20.52 4.49 -9.80
N SER A 144 20.23 4.01 -11.02
CA SER A 144 18.91 4.18 -11.63
C SER A 144 17.86 3.44 -10.81
N ILE A 145 16.74 4.10 -10.53
CA ILE A 145 15.56 3.47 -9.94
C ILE A 145 14.99 2.51 -10.99
N GLU A 146 14.86 1.24 -10.61
CA GLU A 146 14.27 0.20 -11.44
C GLU A 146 12.79 0.04 -11.11
N SER A 147 12.47 0.02 -9.82
CA SER A 147 11.10 -0.10 -9.34
C SER A 147 10.95 0.45 -7.93
N TYR A 148 9.71 0.73 -7.55
CA TYR A 148 9.34 0.97 -6.17
C TYR A 148 7.98 0.35 -5.85
N VAL A 149 7.76 0.02 -4.58
CA VAL A 149 6.49 -0.50 -4.05
C VAL A 149 6.17 0.25 -2.76
N ILE A 150 4.92 0.68 -2.60
CA ILE A 150 4.42 1.34 -1.39
C ILE A 150 3.63 0.31 -0.60
N HIS A 151 3.90 0.21 0.70
CA HIS A 151 3.21 -0.67 1.63
C HIS A 151 2.48 0.17 2.67
N ASP A 152 1.15 0.03 2.71
CA ASP A 152 0.22 0.64 3.67
C ASP A 152 0.42 2.14 3.92
N GLU A 153 0.93 2.89 2.93
CA GLU A 153 1.31 4.31 3.07
C GLU A 153 2.27 4.61 4.25
N ARG A 154 2.96 3.58 4.76
CA ARG A 154 3.95 3.69 5.83
C ARG A 154 5.36 3.64 5.27
N PHE A 155 5.59 2.71 4.35
CA PHE A 155 6.92 2.45 3.82
C PHE A 155 6.90 2.40 2.29
N MET A 156 7.96 2.91 1.68
CA MET A 156 8.24 2.73 0.26
C MET A 156 9.53 1.95 0.09
N VAL A 157 9.48 0.83 -0.62
CA VAL A 157 10.66 0.05 -1.00
C VAL A 157 11.10 0.50 -2.38
N VAL A 158 12.32 0.99 -2.50
CA VAL A 158 12.94 1.44 -3.75
C VAL A 158 14.05 0.46 -4.12
N LYS A 159 13.97 -0.09 -5.32
CA LYS A 159 15.01 -0.94 -5.91
C LYS A 159 15.79 -0.13 -6.95
N THR A 160 17.10 -0.18 -6.84
CA THR A 160 18.05 0.21 -7.89
C THR A 160 18.87 -1.00 -8.31
N ASP A 161 19.64 -0.84 -9.38
CA ASP A 161 20.65 -1.78 -9.85
C ASP A 161 21.59 -2.33 -8.75
N LYS A 162 21.88 -1.51 -7.74
CA LYS A 162 22.88 -1.78 -6.69
C LYS A 162 22.31 -1.87 -5.29
N ARG A 163 21.04 -1.50 -5.07
CA ARG A 163 20.51 -1.33 -3.71
C ARG A 163 19.02 -1.60 -3.63
N VAL A 164 18.58 -2.15 -2.49
CA VAL A 164 17.19 -2.07 -2.05
C VAL A 164 17.16 -1.21 -0.78
N ALA A 165 16.27 -0.21 -0.77
CA ALA A 165 16.09 0.70 0.35
C ALA A 165 14.61 0.76 0.76
N ALA A 166 14.33 0.73 2.05
CA ALA A 166 13.04 1.06 2.61
C ALA A 166 13.08 2.48 3.13
N LEU A 167 12.11 3.29 2.71
CA LEU A 167 11.93 4.67 3.12
C LEU A 167 10.64 4.79 3.93
N ASP A 168 10.63 5.71 4.87
CA ASP A 168 9.40 6.22 5.45
C ASP A 168 8.62 6.96 4.36
N TYR A 169 7.39 6.53 4.09
CA TYR A 169 6.57 7.14 3.05
C TYR A 169 6.13 8.57 3.41
N GLY A 170 5.99 8.86 4.70
CA GLY A 170 5.61 10.14 5.26
C GLY A 170 6.62 11.24 4.95
N ASN A 171 7.91 10.95 5.06
CA ASN A 171 8.98 11.96 5.01
C ASN A 171 10.17 11.61 4.08
N GLY A 172 10.14 10.47 3.39
CA GLY A 172 11.17 10.05 2.44
C GLY A 172 12.50 9.65 3.07
N LYS A 173 12.62 9.61 4.40
CA LYS A 173 13.86 9.23 5.08
C LYS A 173 14.11 7.74 4.91
N THR A 174 15.35 7.38 4.60
CA THR A 174 15.77 5.98 4.59
C THR A 174 15.66 5.40 5.99
N LEU A 175 14.85 4.37 6.14
CA LEU A 175 14.73 3.60 7.37
C LEU A 175 15.85 2.58 7.44
N VAL A 176 16.07 1.88 6.32
CA VAL A 176 17.02 0.79 6.22
C VAL A 176 17.33 0.51 4.75
N SER A 177 18.53 0.03 4.43
CA SER A 177 18.94 -0.19 3.04
C SER A 177 20.17 -1.11 2.92
N THR A 178 20.25 -1.86 1.83
CA THR A 178 21.25 -2.92 1.61
C THR A 178 21.72 -2.88 0.18
N SER A 179 23.02 -3.04 0.01
CA SER A 179 23.60 -3.29 -1.30
C SER A 179 23.11 -4.64 -1.84
N LEU A 180 22.92 -4.68 -3.15
CA LEU A 180 22.72 -5.89 -3.92
C LEU A 180 24.08 -6.32 -4.48
N SER A 181 24.44 -7.57 -4.25
CA SER A 181 25.52 -8.23 -4.97
C SER A 181 25.02 -8.75 -6.32
N ARG A 182 25.94 -9.13 -7.22
CA ARG A 182 25.57 -9.75 -8.50
C ARG A 182 24.77 -11.06 -8.35
N ALA A 183 24.88 -11.73 -7.21
CA ALA A 183 24.15 -12.96 -6.93
C ALA A 183 22.75 -12.69 -6.36
N ASP A 184 22.46 -11.47 -5.88
CA ASP A 184 21.18 -11.15 -5.25
C ASP A 184 20.10 -10.90 -6.31
N GLU A 185 19.32 -11.93 -6.59
CA GLU A 185 18.13 -11.83 -7.43
C GLU A 185 16.92 -11.42 -6.57
N TYR A 186 16.72 -10.12 -6.39
CA TYR A 186 15.55 -9.57 -5.68
C TYR A 186 14.26 -9.80 -6.47
N LEU A 187 13.27 -10.38 -5.81
CA LEU A 187 11.98 -10.74 -6.40
C LEU A 187 10.89 -9.75 -6.00
N LYS A 188 10.66 -9.57 -4.70
CA LYS A 188 9.58 -8.73 -4.17
C LYS A 188 9.85 -8.28 -2.73
N SER A 189 9.09 -7.30 -2.29
CA SER A 189 9.02 -6.90 -0.88
C SER A 189 7.63 -7.16 -0.34
N GLN A 190 7.55 -7.41 0.96
CA GLN A 190 6.31 -7.65 1.67
C GLN A 190 6.40 -7.00 3.05
N ALA A 191 5.49 -6.08 3.34
CA ALA A 191 5.35 -5.54 4.69
C ALA A 191 4.64 -6.54 5.61
N LEU A 192 5.17 -6.64 6.82
CA LEU A 192 4.78 -7.52 7.92
C LEU A 192 4.68 -6.68 9.19
N GLY A 193 3.86 -5.63 9.13
CA GLY A 193 3.77 -4.62 10.19
C GLY A 193 5.07 -3.80 10.23
N PRO A 194 5.80 -3.73 11.36
CA PRO A 194 7.09 -3.07 11.43
C PRO A 194 8.22 -3.91 10.81
N VAL A 195 7.94 -5.12 10.31
CA VAL A 195 8.95 -5.95 9.65
C VAL A 195 8.77 -5.89 8.15
N LEU A 196 9.84 -5.63 7.41
CA LEU A 196 9.88 -5.71 5.96
C LEU A 196 10.60 -6.98 5.54
N ALA A 197 9.91 -7.86 4.81
CA ALA A 197 10.52 -9.02 4.17
C ALA A 197 10.94 -8.67 2.74
N LEU A 198 12.24 -8.76 2.47
CA LEU A 198 12.82 -8.66 1.14
C LEU A 198 13.07 -10.08 0.63
N HIS A 199 12.30 -10.49 -0.37
CA HIS A 199 12.36 -11.81 -0.96
C HIS A 199 13.39 -11.82 -2.08
N PHE A 200 14.41 -12.65 -1.92
CA PHE A 200 15.37 -12.99 -2.96
C PHE A 200 15.12 -14.44 -3.41
N LYS A 201 15.77 -14.85 -4.50
CA LYS A 201 15.63 -16.21 -5.03
C LYS A 201 16.00 -17.32 -4.05
N ASP A 202 17.06 -17.14 -3.27
CA ASP A 202 17.66 -18.13 -2.37
C ASP A 202 17.41 -17.84 -0.87
N LYS A 203 17.04 -16.60 -0.53
CA LYS A 203 16.93 -16.14 0.85
C LYS A 203 15.84 -15.09 1.04
N ILE A 204 15.51 -14.84 2.30
CA ILE A 204 14.66 -13.73 2.72
C ILE A 204 15.43 -12.93 3.75
N ARG A 205 15.52 -11.62 3.53
CA ARG A 205 16.05 -10.68 4.52
C ARG A 205 14.89 -9.99 5.21
N LEU A 206 14.92 -9.96 6.53
CA LEU A 206 13.85 -9.41 7.34
C LEU A 206 14.36 -8.19 8.09
N TRP A 207 13.68 -7.06 7.96
CA TRP A 207 14.12 -5.83 8.57
C TRP A 207 13.07 -5.24 9.47
N ASN A 208 13.42 -4.94 10.71
CA ASN A 208 12.53 -4.21 11.59
C ASN A 208 12.71 -2.71 11.33
N THR A 209 11.71 -2.08 10.68
CA THR A 209 11.71 -0.66 10.33
C THR A 209 11.56 0.23 11.57
N GLY A 210 10.84 -0.21 12.60
CA GLY A 210 10.69 0.51 13.87
C GLY A 210 12.01 0.59 14.66
N ARG A 211 12.75 -0.52 14.73
CA ARG A 211 14.07 -0.59 15.39
C ARG A 211 15.24 -0.27 14.44
N LYS A 212 14.97 0.01 13.16
CA LYS A 212 15.95 0.31 12.10
C LYS A 212 17.12 -0.68 12.04
N ARG A 213 16.83 -1.98 12.17
CA ARG A 213 17.84 -3.03 12.16
C ARG A 213 17.45 -4.21 11.27
N GLU A 214 18.47 -4.83 10.66
CA GLU A 214 18.33 -6.12 10.00
C GLU A 214 18.17 -7.22 11.05
N LEU A 215 17.22 -8.11 10.83
CA LEU A 215 17.03 -9.34 11.58
C LEU A 215 17.82 -10.46 10.91
N PRO A 216 18.10 -11.58 11.61
CA PRO A 216 18.86 -12.69 11.05
C PRO A 216 18.31 -13.16 9.70
N GLU A 217 19.22 -13.33 8.74
CA GLU A 217 18.88 -13.79 7.39
C GLU A 217 18.32 -15.21 7.41
N ILE A 218 17.34 -15.45 6.53
CA ILE A 218 16.64 -16.72 6.47
C ILE A 218 16.87 -17.35 5.11
N LYS A 219 17.60 -18.46 5.11
CA LYS A 219 17.79 -19.29 3.92
C LYS A 219 16.53 -20.09 3.65
N ARG A 220 16.13 -20.17 2.38
CA ARG A 220 15.02 -21.04 1.97
C ARG A 220 15.44 -22.50 2.18
N GLN A 221 14.56 -23.30 2.79
CA GLN A 221 14.76 -24.74 3.03
C GLN A 221 13.53 -25.50 2.52
N LYS A 222 13.72 -26.73 2.04
CA LYS A 222 12.58 -27.60 1.69
C LYS A 222 11.90 -28.08 2.96
N VAL A 223 10.58 -28.22 2.91
CA VAL A 223 9.76 -28.64 4.05
C VAL A 223 10.12 -30.07 4.50
N GLU A 224 10.48 -30.94 3.55
CA GLU A 224 10.88 -32.33 3.77
C GLU A 224 12.12 -32.47 4.68
N ASP A 225 13.01 -31.47 4.66
CA ASP A 225 14.25 -31.45 5.45
C ASP A 225 14.02 -31.01 6.91
N MET A 226 12.78 -30.66 7.28
CA MET A 226 12.42 -30.09 8.59
C MET A 226 11.77 -31.09 9.56
N ARG A 227 11.82 -32.41 9.28
CA ARG A 227 11.20 -33.48 10.12
C ARG A 227 11.60 -33.39 11.61
N GLY A 228 10.62 -33.60 12.51
CA GLY A 228 10.81 -33.65 13.96
C GLY A 228 10.75 -32.31 14.71
N LYS A 229 10.27 -31.23 14.08
CA LYS A 229 10.16 -29.87 14.68
C LYS A 229 8.70 -29.42 14.75
N GLU A 230 8.40 -28.40 15.54
CA GLU A 230 7.05 -27.82 15.74
C GLU A 230 6.31 -27.42 14.44
N LEU A 231 7.02 -27.16 13.34
CA LEU A 231 6.39 -26.78 12.07
C LEU A 231 5.56 -27.92 11.45
N PRO A 232 6.07 -29.15 11.31
CA PRO A 232 5.25 -30.32 10.94
C PRO A 232 3.94 -30.44 11.71
N LYS A 233 3.93 -30.25 13.03
CA LYS A 233 2.70 -30.29 13.85
C LYS A 233 1.72 -29.19 13.48
N ALA A 234 2.20 -27.96 13.29
CA ALA A 234 1.38 -26.84 12.84
C ALA A 234 0.78 -27.07 11.44
N LEU A 235 1.55 -27.70 10.53
CA LEU A 235 1.07 -28.05 9.19
C LEU A 235 0.07 -29.21 9.20
N GLU A 236 0.25 -30.21 10.08
CA GLU A 236 -0.75 -31.27 10.30
C GLU A 236 -2.04 -30.70 10.88
N TYR A 237 -1.93 -29.80 11.86
CA TYR A 237 -3.08 -29.12 12.45
C TYR A 237 -3.86 -28.31 11.41
N LEU A 238 -3.15 -27.54 10.57
CA LEU A 238 -3.73 -26.82 9.44
C LEU A 238 -4.43 -27.77 8.47
N ARG A 239 -3.77 -28.88 8.11
CA ARG A 239 -4.35 -29.89 7.23
C ARG A 239 -5.67 -30.38 7.81
N ASP A 240 -5.71 -30.68 9.10
CA ASP A 240 -6.86 -31.33 9.73
C ASP A 240 -8.04 -30.36 9.95
N ARG A 241 -7.79 -29.06 10.20
CA ARG A 241 -8.84 -28.06 10.46
C ARG A 241 -9.29 -27.23 9.26
N VAL A 242 -8.47 -27.09 8.21
CA VAL A 242 -8.89 -26.37 6.99
C VAL A 242 -9.76 -27.31 6.15
N THR A 243 -11.06 -27.05 6.18
CA THR A 243 -12.14 -27.83 5.56
C THR A 243 -12.45 -27.36 4.14
N SER A 244 -12.16 -26.11 3.79
CA SER A 244 -12.34 -25.54 2.44
C SER A 244 -11.30 -26.05 1.42
N ARG A 245 -10.72 -27.25 1.62
CA ARG A 245 -9.60 -27.80 0.82
C ARG A 245 -9.84 -27.72 -0.70
N LYS A 246 -11.09 -27.85 -1.13
CA LYS A 246 -11.50 -27.83 -2.55
C LYS A 246 -11.56 -26.42 -3.15
N GLU A 247 -11.92 -25.43 -2.35
CA GLU A 247 -11.96 -24.00 -2.74
C GLU A 247 -10.58 -23.37 -2.58
N THR A 248 -9.86 -23.73 -1.51
CA THR A 248 -8.45 -23.41 -1.30
C THR A 248 -7.59 -23.99 -2.42
N ALA A 249 -7.77 -25.24 -2.85
CA ALA A 249 -7.02 -25.82 -3.98
C ALA A 249 -7.38 -25.20 -5.34
N ARG A 250 -8.62 -24.70 -5.51
CA ARG A 250 -9.04 -24.02 -6.73
C ARG A 250 -8.56 -22.57 -6.83
N ALA A 251 -8.53 -21.86 -5.71
CA ALA A 251 -8.13 -20.46 -5.63
C ALA A 251 -6.61 -20.29 -5.43
N ALA A 252 -5.96 -21.25 -4.77
CA ALA A 252 -4.53 -21.22 -4.49
C ALA A 252 -3.75 -21.87 -5.63
N GLY A 253 -2.99 -21.06 -6.37
CA GLY A 253 -1.70 -21.53 -6.85
C GLY A 253 -0.83 -21.95 -5.66
N MET A 254 0.05 -21.07 -5.18
CA MET A 254 0.85 -21.31 -3.98
C MET A 254 0.32 -20.48 -2.80
N VAL A 255 0.22 -21.07 -1.61
CA VAL A 255 -0.03 -20.35 -0.36
C VAL A 255 1.29 -20.04 0.30
N SER A 256 1.56 -18.76 0.55
CA SER A 256 2.71 -18.34 1.35
C SER A 256 2.28 -18.17 2.80
N LEU A 257 2.74 -19.08 3.66
CA LEU A 257 2.53 -19.02 5.10
C LEU A 257 3.78 -18.51 5.77
N LEU A 258 3.66 -17.41 6.50
CA LEU A 258 4.74 -16.84 7.27
C LEU A 258 4.55 -17.19 8.74
N PHE A 259 5.48 -17.96 9.31
CA PHE A 259 5.45 -18.30 10.72
C PHE A 259 6.57 -17.59 11.48
N MET A 260 6.30 -17.17 12.71
CA MET A 260 7.29 -16.86 13.73
C MET A 260 7.33 -17.99 14.75
N LYS A 261 8.52 -18.35 15.23
CA LYS A 261 8.69 -19.34 16.29
C LYS A 261 9.43 -18.72 17.48
N ASN A 262 9.06 -19.13 18.69
CA ASN A 262 9.82 -18.86 19.92
C ASN A 262 10.02 -20.19 20.69
N LYS A 263 10.52 -20.13 21.94
CA LYS A 263 10.70 -21.31 22.79
C LYS A 263 9.38 -21.96 23.23
N ASN A 264 8.27 -21.23 23.19
CA ASN A 264 6.97 -21.69 23.65
C ASN A 264 6.13 -22.28 22.51
N GLY A 265 6.24 -21.80 21.27
CA GLY A 265 5.42 -22.31 20.17
C GLY A 265 5.69 -21.66 18.81
N VAL A 266 4.68 -21.70 17.94
CA VAL A 266 4.69 -21.11 16.60
C VAL A 266 3.47 -20.22 16.42
N LEU A 267 3.64 -19.10 15.73
CA LEU A 267 2.58 -18.19 15.31
C LEU A 267 2.60 -18.02 13.81
N LEU A 268 1.48 -18.26 13.14
CA LEU A 268 1.31 -17.78 11.78
C LEU A 268 1.07 -16.28 11.83
N VAL A 269 1.95 -15.54 11.17
CA VAL A 269 1.95 -14.08 11.09
C VAL A 269 1.18 -13.62 9.86
N ARG A 270 1.13 -14.46 8.82
CA ARG A 270 0.45 -14.15 7.57
C ARG A 270 0.21 -15.40 6.75
N ALA A 271 -0.97 -15.49 6.13
CA ALA A 271 -1.24 -16.35 4.98
C ALA A 271 -1.53 -15.45 3.78
N GLY A 272 -0.73 -15.57 2.73
CA GLY A 272 -0.93 -14.86 1.47
C GLY A 272 -1.22 -15.85 0.35
N LEU A 273 -2.35 -15.68 -0.34
CA LEU A 273 -2.67 -16.39 -1.57
C LEU A 273 -2.31 -15.53 -2.79
N GLY A 274 -1.96 -16.21 -3.90
CA GLY A 274 -1.66 -15.55 -5.17
C GLY A 274 -2.89 -15.01 -5.91
N ALA A 275 -4.10 -15.40 -5.49
CA ALA A 275 -5.37 -14.94 -6.04
C ALA A 275 -6.08 -14.02 -5.04
N GLU A 276 -6.82 -13.02 -5.55
CA GLU A 276 -7.58 -12.05 -4.76
C GLU A 276 -9.11 -12.26 -4.87
N ASP A 277 -9.55 -13.43 -5.34
CA ASP A 277 -10.97 -13.78 -5.39
C ASP A 277 -11.54 -14.13 -4.00
N ASP A 278 -12.86 -14.18 -3.88
CA ASP A 278 -13.52 -14.38 -2.58
C ASP A 278 -13.27 -15.78 -1.99
N ALA A 279 -13.02 -16.78 -2.83
CA ALA A 279 -12.63 -18.11 -2.40
C ALA A 279 -11.24 -18.11 -1.76
N ALA A 280 -10.28 -17.38 -2.36
CA ALA A 280 -8.96 -17.16 -1.78
C ALA A 280 -9.07 -16.41 -0.45
N LYS A 281 -9.87 -15.35 -0.36
CA LYS A 281 -10.06 -14.61 0.90
C LYS A 281 -10.61 -15.49 2.01
N SER A 282 -11.61 -16.33 1.71
CA SER A 282 -12.19 -17.28 2.65
C SER A 282 -11.16 -18.30 3.14
N ALA A 283 -10.35 -18.84 2.24
CA ALA A 283 -9.27 -19.77 2.56
C ALA A 283 -8.18 -19.13 3.45
N VAL A 284 -7.76 -17.89 3.15
CA VAL A 284 -6.83 -17.13 4.01
C VAL A 284 -7.41 -16.96 5.42
N ARG A 285 -8.69 -16.63 5.53
CA ARG A 285 -9.38 -16.48 6.82
C ARG A 285 -9.35 -17.77 7.63
N GLU A 286 -9.74 -18.89 7.03
CA GLU A 286 -9.76 -20.20 7.70
C GLU A 286 -8.36 -20.61 8.19
N ILE A 287 -7.34 -20.42 7.35
CA ILE A 287 -5.94 -20.68 7.70
C ILE A 287 -5.48 -19.79 8.86
N MET A 288 -5.78 -18.48 8.82
CA MET A 288 -5.38 -17.53 9.87
C MET A 288 -6.07 -17.85 11.20
N LEU A 289 -7.36 -18.19 11.18
CA LEU A 289 -8.12 -18.61 12.37
C LEU A 289 -7.57 -19.89 12.97
N ALA A 290 -7.39 -20.94 12.15
CA ALA A 290 -6.81 -22.20 12.61
C ALA A 290 -5.42 -21.98 13.23
N MET A 291 -4.59 -21.14 12.64
CA MET A 291 -3.28 -20.87 13.22
C MET A 291 -3.29 -19.98 14.46
N ALA A 292 -4.26 -19.07 14.60
CA ALA A 292 -4.47 -18.35 15.84
C ALA A 292 -4.86 -19.31 16.98
N GLU A 293 -5.71 -20.30 16.70
CA GLU A 293 -6.04 -21.37 17.64
C GLU A 293 -4.83 -22.26 17.98
N TYR A 294 -4.03 -22.66 16.99
CA TYR A 294 -2.79 -23.41 17.25
C TYR A 294 -1.80 -22.59 18.10
N SER A 295 -1.71 -21.29 17.85
CA SER A 295 -0.85 -20.38 18.60
C SER A 295 -1.31 -20.22 20.05
N ARG A 296 -2.64 -20.27 20.28
CA ARG A 296 -3.26 -20.37 21.62
C ARG A 296 -2.83 -21.65 22.31
N GLU A 297 -3.04 -22.79 21.66
CA GLU A 297 -2.79 -24.13 22.21
C GLU A 297 -1.30 -24.35 22.51
N SER A 298 -0.42 -23.79 21.70
CA SER A 298 1.04 -23.81 21.93
C SER A 298 1.54 -22.76 22.93
N GLY A 299 0.69 -21.86 23.43
CA GLY A 299 1.08 -20.86 24.41
C GLY A 299 2.02 -19.77 23.86
N PHE A 300 2.09 -19.58 22.54
CA PHE A 300 2.95 -18.58 21.92
C PHE A 300 2.46 -17.15 22.21
N LEU A 301 1.15 -16.91 22.12
CA LEU A 301 0.51 -15.58 22.24
C LEU A 301 0.10 -15.20 23.68
N GLY A 302 0.10 -16.14 24.63
CA GLY A 302 -0.34 -15.87 26.00
C GLY A 302 -1.72 -15.21 26.07
N ARG A 303 -1.85 -14.11 26.81
CA ARG A 303 -3.12 -13.39 27.04
C ARG A 303 -3.62 -12.58 25.82
N ALA A 304 -2.76 -12.26 24.86
CA ALA A 304 -3.13 -11.50 23.67
C ALA A 304 -4.07 -12.27 22.71
N THR A 305 -4.17 -13.59 22.89
CA THR A 305 -4.87 -14.48 21.97
C THR A 305 -6.35 -14.17 21.81
N GLU A 306 -7.07 -13.85 22.90
CA GLU A 306 -8.52 -13.62 22.83
C GLU A 306 -8.86 -12.37 22.02
N GLY A 307 -8.15 -11.26 22.25
CA GLY A 307 -8.37 -10.04 21.47
C GLY A 307 -7.98 -10.17 20.00
N ILE A 308 -6.94 -10.96 19.67
CA ILE A 308 -6.58 -11.26 18.27
C ILE A 308 -7.69 -12.08 17.60
N LEU A 309 -8.22 -13.10 18.28
CA LEU A 309 -9.29 -13.94 17.75
C LEU A 309 -10.59 -13.15 17.53
N GLU A 310 -10.94 -12.23 18.43
CA GLU A 310 -12.09 -11.34 18.28
C GLU A 310 -11.96 -10.41 17.07
N GLU A 311 -10.81 -9.75 16.91
CA GLU A 311 -10.57 -8.85 15.78
C GLU A 311 -10.51 -9.61 14.44
N LEU A 312 -9.96 -10.83 14.42
CA LEU A 312 -9.98 -11.71 13.25
C LEU A 312 -11.40 -12.22 12.91
N ALA A 313 -12.22 -12.49 13.93
CA ALA A 313 -13.61 -12.91 13.74
C ALA A 313 -14.44 -11.77 13.14
N ALA A 314 -14.14 -10.52 13.50
CA ALA A 314 -14.81 -9.31 13.03
C ALA A 314 -14.33 -8.80 11.65
N ALA A 315 -13.23 -9.34 11.12
CA ALA A 315 -12.70 -8.93 9.84
C ALA A 315 -13.39 -9.65 8.66
N ASP A 316 -13.89 -8.87 7.70
CA ASP A 316 -14.67 -9.37 6.56
C ASP A 316 -13.83 -9.51 5.27
N THR A 317 -12.74 -8.73 5.16
CA THR A 317 -11.84 -8.77 4.00
C THR A 317 -10.46 -9.33 4.36
N SER A 318 -9.72 -9.86 3.38
CA SER A 318 -8.33 -10.30 3.58
C SER A 318 -7.43 -9.15 4.09
N GLY A 319 -7.67 -7.93 3.61
CA GLY A 319 -6.96 -6.73 4.09
C GLY A 319 -7.31 -6.38 5.54
N GLU A 320 -8.56 -6.55 5.96
CA GLU A 320 -8.96 -6.38 7.36
C GLU A 320 -8.46 -7.51 8.25
N ILE A 321 -8.40 -8.75 7.77
CA ILE A 321 -7.84 -9.89 8.50
C ILE A 321 -6.35 -9.64 8.76
N GLU A 322 -5.61 -9.24 7.71
CA GLU A 322 -4.22 -8.86 7.85
C GLU A 322 -4.07 -7.66 8.80
N ARG A 323 -4.89 -6.61 8.65
CA ARG A 323 -4.86 -5.41 9.51
C ARG A 323 -5.21 -5.71 10.97
N ALA A 324 -6.25 -6.51 11.24
CA ALA A 324 -6.68 -6.94 12.56
C ALA A 324 -5.55 -7.72 13.24
N PHE A 325 -4.97 -8.69 12.53
CA PHE A 325 -3.80 -9.40 13.02
C PHE A 325 -2.64 -8.43 13.32
N TYR A 326 -2.35 -7.49 12.42
CA TYR A 326 -1.29 -6.50 12.64
C TYR A 326 -1.57 -5.55 13.81
N SER A 327 -2.78 -5.02 13.94
CA SER A 327 -3.13 -4.05 14.97
C SER A 327 -3.11 -4.71 16.34
N ALA A 328 -3.75 -5.88 16.46
CA ALA A 328 -3.69 -6.66 17.68
C ALA A 328 -2.24 -7.03 18.03
N TYR A 329 -1.48 -7.62 17.10
CA TYR A 329 -0.13 -8.11 17.40
C TYR A 329 0.90 -6.98 17.61
N TYR A 330 0.91 -5.94 16.79
CA TYR A 330 1.99 -4.92 16.77
C TYR A 330 1.62 -3.55 17.31
N GLU A 331 0.33 -3.22 17.50
CA GLU A 331 -0.07 -1.93 18.07
C GLU A 331 -0.60 -2.11 19.50
N LYS A 332 -1.48 -3.08 19.70
CA LYS A 332 -2.19 -3.28 20.97
C LYS A 332 -1.39 -4.12 21.98
N TYR A 333 -0.75 -5.19 21.51
CA TYR A 333 0.00 -6.12 22.37
C TYR A 333 1.52 -6.06 22.16
N ALA A 334 2.04 -5.08 21.42
CA ALA A 334 3.48 -4.98 21.09
C ALA A 334 4.43 -5.00 22.31
N TYR A 335 3.96 -4.53 23.47
CA TYR A 335 4.74 -4.48 24.72
C TYR A 335 4.70 -5.79 25.52
N GLU A 336 3.77 -6.69 25.22
CA GLU A 336 3.63 -8.00 25.87
C GLU A 336 4.29 -9.13 25.07
N LEU A 337 4.77 -8.83 23.87
CA LEU A 337 5.41 -9.79 22.99
C LEU A 337 6.86 -10.07 23.38
N PRO A 338 7.38 -11.28 23.10
CA PRO A 338 8.80 -11.56 23.21
C PRO A 338 9.61 -10.58 22.35
N GLU A 339 10.76 -10.14 22.87
CA GLU A 339 11.76 -9.37 22.12
C GLU A 339 11.96 -9.95 20.70
N PRO A 340 12.20 -9.14 19.65
CA PRO A 340 12.51 -9.65 18.31
C PRO A 340 13.72 -10.61 18.27
N GLU A 341 14.58 -10.57 19.30
CA GLU A 341 15.69 -11.51 19.50
C GLU A 341 15.24 -12.89 19.99
N THR A 342 14.04 -13.00 20.57
CA THR A 342 13.36 -14.27 20.88
C THR A 342 12.52 -14.80 19.73
N VAL A 343 12.42 -14.08 18.60
CA VAL A 343 11.85 -14.57 17.33
C VAL A 343 12.89 -15.49 16.68
N LEU A 344 12.92 -16.72 17.17
CA LEU A 344 13.82 -17.77 16.72
C LEU A 344 13.20 -18.47 15.52
N LYS A 345 13.43 -17.88 14.34
CA LYS A 345 13.13 -18.34 12.98
C LYS A 345 11.79 -17.87 12.44
N VAL A 346 11.86 -17.20 11.29
CA VAL A 346 10.72 -17.00 10.42
C VAL A 346 10.73 -18.07 9.33
N MET A 347 9.58 -18.67 9.05
CA MET A 347 9.48 -19.76 8.07
C MET A 347 8.47 -19.33 7.02
N ILE A 348 8.87 -19.37 5.75
CA ILE A 348 7.94 -19.24 4.64
C ILE A 348 7.67 -20.64 4.11
N VAL A 349 6.45 -21.11 4.30
CA VAL A 349 5.99 -22.38 3.75
C VAL A 349 5.16 -22.07 2.52
N MET A 350 5.58 -22.66 1.39
CA MET A 350 4.79 -22.65 0.16
C MET A 350 4.01 -23.96 0.12
N LEU A 351 2.70 -23.89 0.29
CA LEU A 351 1.83 -25.05 0.17
C LEU A 351 1.22 -25.09 -1.23
N LYS A 352 1.33 -26.26 -1.87
CA LYS A 352 0.54 -26.63 -3.05
C LYS A 352 -0.50 -27.64 -2.56
N PHE A 353 -1.77 -27.34 -2.75
CA PHE A 353 -2.83 -28.29 -2.41
C PHE A 353 -3.01 -29.26 -3.58
N ALA A 354 -2.85 -30.56 -3.32
CA ALA A 354 -3.12 -31.59 -4.32
C ALA A 354 -4.65 -31.66 -4.57
N ASP A 355 -5.04 -31.81 -5.83
CA ASP A 355 -6.43 -32.14 -6.16
C ASP A 355 -6.73 -33.58 -5.69
N ARG A 356 -8.02 -33.91 -5.55
CA ARG A 356 -8.51 -35.12 -4.84
C ARG A 356 -7.96 -36.46 -5.38
N ASP A 357 -7.32 -36.46 -6.54
CA ASP A 357 -6.72 -37.62 -7.22
C ASP A 357 -5.23 -37.83 -6.93
N GLY A 358 -4.61 -37.03 -6.05
CA GLY A 358 -3.26 -37.30 -5.56
C GLY A 358 -2.15 -37.31 -6.63
N LYS A 359 -2.31 -36.51 -7.69
CA LYS A 359 -1.21 -36.22 -8.62
C LYS A 359 -0.68 -34.81 -8.34
N ASP A 360 0.59 -34.76 -7.98
CA ASP A 360 1.31 -33.65 -7.32
C ASP A 360 1.12 -32.23 -7.88
#